data_AF-A0AAN9GEV1-F1
#
_entry.id   AF-A0AAN9GEV1-F1
#
_cell.length_a   1.000
_cell.length_b   1.000
_cell.length_c   1.000
_cell.angle_alpha   90.00
_cell.angle_beta   90.00
_cell.angle_gamma   90.00
#
_symmetry.space_group_name_H-M   'P 1'
#
loop_
_entity.id
_entity.type
_entity.pdbx_description
1 polymer ?
#
loop_
_entity_poly.entity_id
_entity_poly.type
_entity_poly.pdbx_seq_one_letter_code
_entity_poly.pdbx_strand_id
1 'polypeptide(L)'
;MASRTFQISFAGLVTKFSRLSIPQTSPVIISHHCARCVHTQSSPLLFHATSQLWGAPMKKKKKVDPAVLMQRETKRKKKIERQMKRLEKFGRRLKPVDEIDGDPKILSQIRLRRRPPAVLTFEEGERRALLQKQWSRSKLHQHTEEAATLSSLLITQDRALDELKFESEELYNMAIQLDEMLIGTQMKGPTATPPIKGYFAKDGEYIDTTKTYD
;
A
#
# COMPACT_ATOMS: atom_id res chain seq x y z
N MET A 1 -31.03 -13.11 -16.85
CA MET A 1 -31.67 -12.19 -17.82
C MET A 1 -30.79 -10.95 -17.97
N ALA A 2 -30.50 -10.59 -19.22
CA ALA A 2 -29.85 -9.37 -19.71
C ALA A 2 -28.53 -8.92 -19.06
N SER A 3 -27.40 -9.30 -19.67
CA SER A 3 -26.18 -8.48 -19.65
C SER A 3 -26.00 -7.81 -21.01
N ARG A 4 -26.06 -6.48 -21.01
CA ARG A 4 -25.33 -5.64 -21.96
C ARG A 4 -24.25 -4.92 -21.16
N THR A 5 -23.00 -5.25 -21.42
CA THR A 5 -21.84 -4.49 -20.96
C THR A 5 -20.86 -4.38 -22.13
N PHE A 6 -20.86 -3.19 -22.74
CA PHE A 6 -19.68 -2.56 -23.33
C PHE A 6 -18.85 -2.04 -22.14
N GLN A 7 -17.52 -1.95 -22.10
CA GLN A 7 -16.41 -2.21 -23.02
C GLN A 7 -15.15 -1.89 -22.18
N ILE A 8 -14.08 -2.68 -22.25
CA ILE A 8 -12.73 -2.18 -21.93
C ILE A 8 -11.75 -2.78 -22.95
N SER A 9 -11.02 -1.89 -23.62
CA SER A 9 -9.98 -2.19 -24.60
C SER A 9 -8.71 -2.70 -23.91
N PHE A 10 -7.95 -3.55 -24.61
CA PHE A 10 -6.50 -3.53 -24.48
C PHE A 10 -5.85 -3.58 -25.86
N ALA A 11 -5.18 -2.48 -26.17
CA ALA A 11 -4.27 -2.34 -27.29
C ALA A 11 -3.01 -3.20 -27.05
N GLY A 12 -2.47 -3.77 -28.13
CA GLY A 12 -1.10 -4.27 -28.14
C GLY A 12 -0.89 -5.52 -28.97
N LEU A 13 -0.81 -5.37 -30.30
CA LEU A 13 0.26 -5.92 -31.17
C LEU A 13 -0.04 -5.65 -32.67
N VAL A 14 -0.33 -4.41 -33.05
CA VAL A 14 -0.36 -4.01 -34.47
C VAL A 14 1.04 -3.53 -34.85
N THR A 15 1.89 -4.44 -35.29
CA THR A 15 3.08 -4.13 -36.09
C THR A 15 3.59 -5.44 -36.67
N LYS A 16 3.09 -5.85 -37.85
CA LYS A 16 3.81 -6.71 -38.82
C LYS A 16 3.07 -7.00 -40.13
N PHE A 17 2.20 -6.13 -40.62
CA PHE A 17 1.67 -6.25 -41.99
C PHE A 17 1.54 -4.88 -42.66
N SER A 18 2.68 -4.33 -43.08
CA SER A 18 2.69 -3.31 -44.13
C SER A 18 3.84 -3.60 -45.08
N ARG A 19 3.49 -4.22 -46.22
CA ARG A 19 4.08 -4.09 -47.56
C ARG A 19 3.61 -5.27 -48.41
N LEU A 20 2.29 -5.33 -48.61
CA LEU A 20 1.72 -5.82 -49.86
C LEU A 20 1.53 -4.57 -50.72
N SER A 21 2.36 -4.39 -51.74
CA SER A 21 2.06 -3.47 -52.84
C SER A 21 2.57 -4.07 -54.14
N ILE A 22 1.62 -4.51 -54.96
CA ILE A 22 1.71 -4.84 -56.39
C ILE A 22 0.35 -4.34 -56.95
N PRO A 23 0.20 -3.81 -58.19
CA PRO A 23 1.09 -3.85 -59.38
C PRO A 23 1.25 -2.49 -60.11
N GLN A 24 2.08 -2.43 -61.17
CA GLN A 24 1.64 -2.15 -62.56
C GLN A 24 2.66 -2.65 -63.61
N THR A 25 2.15 -3.55 -64.45
CA THR A 25 2.51 -4.10 -65.78
C THR A 25 3.68 -3.54 -66.61
N SER A 26 4.49 -4.43 -67.22
CA SER A 26 4.50 -4.79 -68.68
C SER A 26 5.83 -5.52 -69.07
N PRO A 27 6.05 -6.02 -70.32
CA PRO A 27 5.93 -7.47 -70.60
C PRO A 27 7.13 -8.08 -71.34
N VAL A 28 7.54 -9.33 -71.04
CA VAL A 28 8.16 -10.20 -72.07
C VAL A 28 7.73 -11.66 -71.85
N ILE A 29 7.07 -12.14 -72.90
CA ILE A 29 6.69 -13.50 -73.32
C ILE A 29 7.81 -14.51 -73.09
N ILE A 30 7.51 -15.73 -72.58
CA ILE A 30 7.72 -17.04 -73.27
C ILE A 30 6.74 -18.08 -72.68
N SER A 31 6.08 -18.74 -73.62
CA SER A 31 5.13 -19.85 -73.57
C SER A 31 5.65 -21.13 -72.94
N HIS A 32 4.75 -22.01 -72.45
CA HIS A 32 4.36 -23.26 -73.10
C HIS A 32 3.53 -24.15 -72.14
N HIS A 33 2.51 -24.78 -72.72
CA HIS A 33 1.64 -25.85 -72.21
C HIS A 33 0.45 -25.49 -71.29
N CYS A 34 -0.60 -25.08 -72.00
CA CYS A 34 -1.99 -25.44 -71.71
C CYS A 34 -2.14 -26.95 -71.44
N ALA A 35 -2.66 -27.31 -70.26
CA ALA A 35 -3.45 -28.53 -70.06
C ALA A 35 -4.71 -28.14 -69.27
N ARG A 36 -5.85 -28.33 -69.92
CA ARG A 36 -7.20 -28.00 -69.44
C ARG A 36 -7.51 -28.76 -68.14
N CYS A 37 -7.78 -28.06 -67.04
CA CYS A 37 -8.40 -28.65 -65.86
C CYS A 37 -9.86 -28.18 -65.79
N VAL A 38 -10.78 -28.99 -66.34
CA VAL A 38 -12.22 -28.77 -66.19
C VAL A 38 -12.69 -29.41 -64.88
N HIS A 39 -13.03 -28.55 -63.91
CA HIS A 39 -14.16 -28.58 -62.95
C HIS A 39 -14.36 -29.83 -62.04
N THR A 40 -15.03 -29.86 -60.88
CA THR A 40 -16.34 -29.27 -60.48
C THR A 40 -16.49 -28.97 -58.97
N GLN A 41 -15.58 -28.21 -58.34
CA GLN A 41 -15.83 -27.72 -56.97
C GLN A 41 -15.65 -26.19 -56.87
N SER A 42 -16.69 -25.50 -56.41
CA SER A 42 -16.75 -24.05 -56.18
C SER A 42 -15.96 -23.58 -54.95
N SER A 43 -15.14 -24.44 -54.37
CA SER A 43 -14.43 -24.19 -53.12
C SER A 43 -13.03 -24.83 -53.20
N PRO A 44 -11.94 -24.08 -52.95
CA PRO A 44 -10.61 -24.66 -52.91
C PRO A 44 -10.48 -25.59 -51.69
N LEU A 45 -10.12 -26.86 -51.92
CA LEU A 45 -9.77 -27.81 -50.86
C LEU A 45 -8.50 -27.31 -50.12
N LEU A 46 -8.70 -26.73 -48.94
CA LEU A 46 -7.67 -26.17 -48.06
C LEU A 46 -6.87 -27.26 -47.32
N PHE A 47 -6.26 -28.20 -48.05
CA PHE A 47 -5.33 -29.16 -47.43
C PHE A 47 -4.08 -28.43 -46.94
N HIS A 48 -3.91 -28.35 -45.63
CA HIS A 48 -2.69 -27.86 -45.00
C HIS A 48 -1.72 -29.04 -44.82
N ALA A 49 -0.81 -29.25 -45.76
CA ALA A 49 0.27 -30.20 -45.62
C ALA A 49 1.37 -29.58 -44.73
N THR A 50 1.62 -30.13 -43.55
CA THR A 50 2.82 -29.80 -42.78
C THR A 50 4.04 -30.44 -43.45
N SER A 51 5.17 -29.73 -43.50
CA SER A 51 6.41 -30.26 -44.09
C SER A 51 6.86 -31.51 -43.34
N GLN A 52 7.09 -32.63 -44.03
CA GLN A 52 7.70 -33.81 -43.39
C GLN A 52 9.09 -33.42 -42.86
N LEU A 53 9.24 -33.36 -41.54
CA LEU A 53 10.54 -33.22 -40.88
C LEU A 53 11.20 -34.61 -40.86
N TRP A 54 12.23 -34.80 -41.68
CA TRP A 54 13.03 -36.03 -41.78
C TRP A 54 13.97 -36.22 -40.57
N GLY A 55 13.48 -35.95 -39.36
CA GLY A 55 14.24 -36.13 -38.12
C GLY A 55 14.16 -37.56 -37.61
N ALA A 56 15.30 -38.16 -37.25
CA ALA A 56 15.31 -39.43 -36.52
C ALA A 56 14.48 -39.30 -35.22
N PRO A 57 13.74 -40.35 -34.80
CA PRO A 57 12.91 -40.28 -33.60
C PRO A 57 13.74 -39.86 -32.39
N MET A 58 13.28 -38.82 -31.69
CA MET A 58 13.99 -38.26 -30.53
C MET A 58 14.21 -39.35 -29.47
N LYS A 59 15.44 -39.48 -28.98
CA LYS A 59 15.76 -40.42 -27.90
C LYS A 59 14.86 -40.17 -26.70
N LYS A 60 14.24 -41.24 -26.17
CA LYS A 60 13.37 -41.17 -24.98
C LYS A 60 14.12 -40.49 -23.83
N LYS A 61 13.54 -39.45 -23.25
CA LYS A 61 14.11 -38.77 -22.08
C LYS A 61 14.31 -39.79 -20.96
N LYS A 62 15.54 -39.90 -20.44
CA LYS A 62 15.86 -40.80 -19.33
C LYS A 62 15.16 -40.32 -18.07
N LYS A 63 14.54 -41.25 -17.32
CA LYS A 63 13.97 -40.97 -16.00
C LYS A 63 15.11 -40.59 -15.07
N VAL A 64 14.98 -39.46 -14.39
CA VAL A 64 15.97 -38.99 -13.40
C VAL A 64 15.88 -39.86 -12.16
N ASP A 65 17.03 -40.22 -11.59
CA ASP A 65 17.09 -41.04 -10.39
C ASP A 65 16.31 -40.38 -9.23
N PRO A 66 15.56 -41.16 -8.43
CA PRO A 66 14.75 -40.62 -7.34
C PRO A 66 15.58 -39.87 -6.29
N ALA A 67 16.82 -40.31 -6.04
CA ALA A 67 17.76 -39.64 -5.15
C ALA A 67 18.13 -38.23 -5.63
N VAL A 68 18.30 -38.03 -6.94
CA VAL A 68 18.62 -36.73 -7.53
C VAL A 68 17.42 -35.78 -7.45
N LEU A 69 16.18 -36.28 -7.59
CA LEU A 69 14.96 -35.50 -7.38
C LEU A 69 14.83 -35.04 -5.93
N MET A 70 15.02 -35.93 -4.96
CA MET A 70 15.01 -35.60 -3.53
C MET A 70 16.10 -34.59 -3.15
N GLN A 71 17.30 -34.70 -3.72
CA GLN A 71 18.36 -33.71 -3.52
C GLN A 71 18.01 -32.34 -4.12
N ARG A 72 17.35 -32.29 -5.28
CA ARG A 72 16.87 -31.03 -5.88
C ARG A 72 15.78 -30.39 -5.04
N GLU A 73 14.84 -31.18 -4.52
CA GLU A 73 13.76 -30.69 -3.65
C GLU A 73 14.28 -30.20 -2.30
N THR A 74 15.17 -30.92 -1.64
CA THR A 74 15.79 -30.49 -0.37
C THR A 74 16.60 -29.21 -0.55
N LYS A 75 17.32 -29.05 -1.68
CA LYS A 75 17.99 -27.79 -2.04
C LYS A 75 17.00 -26.65 -2.25
N ARG A 76 15.87 -26.88 -2.92
CA ARG A 76 14.80 -25.89 -3.10
C ARG A 76 14.16 -25.49 -1.77
N LYS A 77 13.81 -26.46 -0.93
CA LYS A 77 13.26 -26.23 0.42
C LYS A 77 14.20 -25.39 1.29
N LYS A 78 15.49 -25.76 1.35
CA LYS A 78 16.49 -24.98 2.10
C LYS A 78 16.68 -23.56 1.57
N LYS A 79 16.57 -23.34 0.25
CA LYS A 79 16.65 -22.00 -0.35
C LYS A 79 15.46 -21.14 0.06
N ILE A 80 14.26 -21.70 -0.01
CA ILE A 80 13.01 -21.03 0.41
C ILE A 80 13.06 -20.74 1.91
N GLU A 81 13.46 -21.70 2.74
CA GLU A 81 13.58 -21.53 4.19
C GLU A 81 14.55 -20.38 4.56
N ARG A 82 15.70 -20.30 3.89
CA ARG A 82 16.64 -19.19 4.07
C ARG A 82 16.05 -17.84 3.66
N GLN A 83 15.29 -17.81 2.57
CA GLN A 83 14.59 -16.60 2.13
C GLN A 83 13.51 -16.19 3.13
N MET A 84 12.73 -17.13 3.66
CA MET A 84 11.76 -16.88 4.72
C MET A 84 12.43 -16.33 5.97
N LYS A 85 13.50 -16.95 6.47
CA LYS A 85 14.27 -16.45 7.63
C LYS A 85 14.86 -15.05 7.38
N ARG A 86 15.29 -14.78 6.15
CA ARG A 86 15.76 -13.45 5.75
C ARG A 86 14.60 -12.45 5.82
N LEU A 87 13.49 -12.71 5.13
CA LEU A 87 12.32 -11.82 5.11
C LEU A 87 11.73 -11.61 6.50
N GLU A 88 11.71 -12.64 7.35
CA GLU A 88 11.27 -12.54 8.74
C GLU A 88 12.18 -11.61 9.56
N LYS A 89 13.50 -11.70 9.37
CA LYS A 89 14.47 -10.82 10.04
C LYS A 89 14.39 -9.37 9.53
N PHE A 90 14.18 -9.17 8.23
CA PHE A 90 14.07 -7.84 7.63
C PHE A 90 12.71 -7.18 7.94
N GLY A 91 11.60 -7.92 7.89
CA GLY A 91 10.26 -7.42 8.18
C GLY A 91 10.02 -7.00 9.64
N ARG A 92 10.91 -7.40 10.56
CA ARG A 92 10.90 -6.95 11.97
C ARG A 92 11.64 -5.63 12.19
N ARG A 93 12.35 -5.09 11.20
CA ARG A 93 13.04 -3.81 11.34
C ARG A 93 12.02 -2.68 11.25
N LEU A 94 11.91 -1.91 12.34
CA LEU A 94 11.08 -0.71 12.36
C LEU A 94 11.70 0.35 11.46
N LYS A 95 10.85 1.14 10.79
CA LYS A 95 11.29 2.33 10.08
C LYS A 95 11.86 3.33 11.10
N PRO A 96 12.96 4.03 10.78
CA PRO A 96 13.48 5.07 11.67
C PRO A 96 12.44 6.20 11.82
N VAL A 97 12.43 6.83 13.00
CA VAL A 97 11.51 7.93 13.31
C VAL A 97 12.32 9.22 13.23
N ASP A 98 12.26 9.88 12.08
CA ASP A 98 13.06 11.07 11.77
C ASP A 98 12.94 12.19 12.84
N GLU A 99 11.77 12.32 13.49
CA GLU A 99 11.51 13.31 14.55
C GLU A 99 12.28 13.03 15.85
N ILE A 100 12.53 11.75 16.15
CA ILE A 100 13.25 11.31 17.36
C ILE A 100 14.75 11.29 17.09
N ASP A 101 15.15 10.68 15.97
CA ASP A 101 16.56 10.47 15.63
C ASP A 101 17.23 11.79 15.16
N GLY A 102 16.46 12.70 14.57
CA GLY A 102 16.94 13.96 14.01
C GLY A 102 17.75 13.78 12.72
N ASP A 103 18.02 14.88 12.01
CA ASP A 103 18.80 14.83 10.78
C ASP A 103 20.30 14.61 11.09
N PRO A 104 20.93 13.52 10.59
CA PRO A 104 22.35 13.24 10.82
C PRO A 104 23.27 14.39 10.35
N LYS A 105 22.87 15.15 9.32
CA LYS A 105 23.64 16.32 8.86
C LYS A 105 23.65 17.42 9.91
N ILE A 106 22.54 17.66 10.58
CA ILE A 106 22.45 18.66 11.65
C ILE A 106 23.24 18.17 12.86
N LEU A 107 23.08 16.90 13.26
CA LEU A 107 23.79 16.30 14.39
C LEU A 107 25.33 16.42 14.26
N SER A 108 25.86 16.12 13.07
CA SER A 108 27.31 16.24 12.81
C SER A 108 27.83 17.68 12.90
N GLN A 109 26.98 18.67 12.60
CA GLN A 109 27.33 20.09 12.58
C GLN A 109 26.88 20.84 13.85
N ILE A 110 26.38 20.15 14.89
CA ILE A 110 25.87 20.78 16.12
C ILE A 110 26.88 21.77 16.71
N ARG A 111 28.16 21.40 16.77
CA ARG A 111 29.20 22.26 17.37
C ARG A 111 29.37 23.58 16.62
N LEU A 112 29.26 23.55 15.29
CA LEU A 112 29.36 24.73 14.43
C LEU A 112 28.09 25.60 14.47
N ARG A 113 26.92 24.98 14.64
CA ARG A 113 25.61 25.64 14.69
C ARG A 113 25.19 26.10 16.09
N ARG A 114 25.92 25.70 17.12
CA ARG A 114 25.55 25.99 18.52
C ARG A 114 25.64 27.49 18.77
N ARG A 115 24.50 28.11 19.09
CA ARG A 115 24.47 29.48 19.60
C ARG A 115 25.15 29.50 20.98
N PRO A 116 25.97 30.52 21.29
CA PRO A 116 26.55 30.66 22.62
C PRO A 116 25.42 30.74 23.67
N PRO A 117 25.57 30.12 24.85
CA PRO A 117 24.54 30.18 25.88
C PRO A 117 24.33 31.63 26.31
N ALA A 118 23.08 32.07 26.36
CA ALA A 118 22.74 33.37 26.93
C ALA A 118 22.98 33.32 28.45
N VAL A 119 23.78 34.25 28.97
CA VAL A 119 23.96 34.43 30.41
C VAL A 119 22.73 35.15 30.94
N LEU A 120 22.00 34.49 31.83
CA LEU A 120 20.82 35.08 32.48
C LEU A 120 21.28 35.97 33.64
N THR A 121 20.60 37.10 33.82
CA THR A 121 20.76 37.89 35.04
C THR A 121 20.13 37.16 36.23
N PHE A 122 20.57 37.48 37.44
CA PHE A 122 20.00 36.89 38.66
C PHE A 122 18.48 37.10 38.75
N GLU A 123 18.03 38.33 38.46
CA GLU A 123 16.61 38.71 38.45
C GLU A 123 15.78 37.88 37.45
N GLU A 124 16.31 37.65 36.24
CA GLU A 124 15.64 36.81 35.24
C GLU A 124 15.56 35.35 35.69
N GLY A 125 16.62 34.83 36.32
CA GLY A 125 16.65 33.49 36.89
C GLY A 125 15.60 33.30 37.97
N GLU A 126 15.51 34.25 38.92
CA GLU A 126 14.52 34.23 40.00
C GLU A 126 13.10 34.37 39.45
N ARG A 127 12.86 35.28 38.50
CA ARG A 127 11.56 35.44 37.82
C ARG A 127 11.09 34.14 37.18
N ARG A 128 11.97 33.43 36.45
CA ARG A 128 11.64 32.14 35.83
C ARG A 128 11.33 31.07 36.87
N ALA A 129 12.09 31.01 37.97
CA ALA A 129 11.85 30.07 39.06
C ALA A 129 10.49 30.30 39.73
N LEU A 130 10.12 31.56 39.98
CA LEU A 130 8.80 31.93 40.51
C LEU A 130 7.66 31.56 39.56
N LEU A 131 7.83 31.85 38.26
CA LEU A 131 6.85 31.45 37.23
C LEU A 131 6.68 29.93 37.17
N GLN A 132 7.78 29.17 37.22
CA GLN A 132 7.72 27.72 37.22
C GLN A 132 6.96 27.20 38.45
N LYS A 133 7.20 27.77 39.63
CA LYS A 133 6.47 27.41 40.86
C LYS A 133 4.97 27.70 40.75
N GLN A 134 4.59 28.85 40.19
CA GLN A 134 3.20 29.21 39.95
C GLN A 134 2.54 28.28 38.92
N TRP A 135 3.24 27.97 37.83
CA TRP A 135 2.78 27.04 36.81
C TRP A 135 2.54 25.64 37.38
N SER A 136 3.48 25.12 38.17
CA SER A 136 3.33 23.81 38.82
C SER A 136 2.11 23.77 39.75
N ARG A 137 1.85 24.85 40.51
CA ARG A 137 0.64 24.97 41.34
C ARG A 137 -0.64 24.99 40.51
N SER A 138 -0.67 25.77 39.44
CA SER A 138 -1.80 25.84 38.52
C SER A 138 -2.08 24.49 37.85
N LYS A 139 -1.04 23.77 37.42
CA LYS A 139 -1.19 22.44 36.82
C LYS A 139 -1.63 21.38 37.80
N LEU A 140 -1.14 21.44 39.04
CA LEU A 140 -1.63 20.57 40.10
C LEU A 140 -3.12 20.81 40.35
N HIS A 141 -3.53 22.08 40.47
CA HIS A 141 -4.93 22.42 40.67
C HIS A 141 -5.83 21.91 39.53
N GLN A 142 -5.45 22.19 38.27
CA GLN A 142 -6.16 21.67 37.10
C GLN A 142 -6.28 20.14 37.15
N HIS A 143 -5.18 19.43 37.43
CA HIS A 143 -5.20 17.97 37.51
C HIS A 143 -6.11 17.45 38.65
N THR A 144 -6.09 18.11 39.81
CA THR A 144 -6.95 17.70 40.93
C THR A 144 -8.43 17.90 40.61
N GLU A 145 -8.78 18.97 39.89
CA GLU A 145 -10.15 19.22 39.45
C GLU A 145 -10.58 18.20 38.40
N GLU A 146 -9.75 17.96 37.37
CA GLU A 146 -10.01 16.94 36.35
C GLU A 146 -10.20 15.55 36.99
N ALA A 147 -9.33 15.16 37.92
CA ALA A 147 -9.45 13.89 38.64
C ALA A 147 -10.73 13.81 39.50
N ALA A 148 -11.13 14.91 40.15
CA ALA A 148 -12.37 14.96 40.92
C ALA A 148 -13.62 14.89 40.03
N THR A 149 -13.60 15.55 38.88
CA THR A 149 -14.71 15.46 37.91
C THR A 149 -14.84 14.05 37.35
N LEU A 150 -13.72 13.41 36.98
CA LEU A 150 -13.73 12.04 36.45
C LEU A 150 -14.21 11.03 37.51
N SER A 151 -13.76 11.15 38.76
CA SER A 151 -14.24 10.28 39.83
C SER A 151 -15.74 10.47 40.10
N SER A 152 -16.23 11.72 40.08
CA SER A 152 -17.66 12.00 40.17
C SER A 152 -18.43 11.39 39.02
N LEU A 153 -17.93 11.49 37.77
CA LEU A 153 -18.58 10.92 36.60
C LEU A 153 -18.69 9.39 36.70
N LEU A 154 -17.64 8.71 37.13
CA LEU A 154 -17.65 7.26 37.34
C LEU A 154 -18.65 6.85 38.42
N ILE A 155 -18.65 7.53 39.58
CA ILE A 155 -19.63 7.26 40.65
C ILE A 155 -21.06 7.46 40.16
N THR A 156 -21.32 8.50 39.36
CA THR A 156 -22.66 8.73 38.79
C THR A 156 -23.04 7.68 37.76
N GLN A 157 -22.09 7.21 36.95
CA GLN A 157 -22.31 6.14 35.99
C GLN A 157 -22.65 4.83 36.71
N ASP A 158 -21.88 4.45 37.73
CA ASP A 158 -22.09 3.23 38.51
C ASP A 158 -23.46 3.23 39.19
N ARG A 159 -23.83 4.35 39.84
CA ARG A 159 -25.16 4.51 40.46
C ARG A 159 -26.29 4.38 39.44
N ALA A 160 -26.14 5.00 38.28
CA ALA A 160 -27.14 4.91 37.22
C ALA A 160 -27.29 3.47 36.69
N LEU A 161 -26.21 2.69 36.63
CA LEU A 161 -26.25 1.28 36.26
C LEU A 161 -26.88 0.40 37.35
N ASP A 162 -26.60 0.68 38.62
CA ASP A 162 -27.24 -0.01 39.75
C ASP A 162 -28.75 0.23 39.76
N GLU A 163 -29.20 1.49 39.61
CA GLU A 163 -30.61 1.85 39.47
C GLU A 163 -31.25 1.14 38.26
N LEU A 164 -30.62 1.24 37.08
CA LEU A 164 -31.09 0.57 35.86
C LEU A 164 -31.29 -0.94 36.06
N LYS A 165 -30.40 -1.58 36.82
CA LYS A 165 -30.49 -3.01 37.13
C LYS A 165 -31.67 -3.34 38.05
N PHE A 166 -31.98 -2.48 39.02
CA PHE A 166 -33.15 -2.65 39.88
C PHE A 166 -34.47 -2.48 39.11
N GLU A 167 -34.53 -1.54 38.16
CA GLU A 167 -35.70 -1.36 37.29
C GLU A 167 -35.84 -2.46 36.21
N SER A 168 -34.76 -2.80 35.51
CA SER A 168 -34.78 -3.76 34.39
C SER A 168 -33.42 -4.41 34.11
N GLU A 169 -33.34 -5.71 34.37
CA GLU A 169 -32.13 -6.49 34.11
C GLU A 169 -31.81 -6.65 32.61
N GLU A 170 -32.84 -6.68 31.75
CA GLU A 170 -32.64 -6.78 30.29
C GLU A 170 -31.92 -5.55 29.73
N LEU A 171 -32.32 -4.35 30.16
CA LEU A 171 -31.69 -3.09 29.72
C LEU A 171 -30.26 -2.96 30.24
N TYR A 172 -30.02 -3.37 31.49
CA TYR A 172 -28.67 -3.42 32.07
C TYR A 172 -27.73 -4.31 31.24
N ASN A 173 -28.19 -5.51 30.85
CA ASN A 173 -27.42 -6.42 30.02
C ASN A 173 -27.11 -5.88 28.62
N MET A 174 -27.98 -5.02 28.07
CA MET A 174 -27.70 -4.31 26.81
C MET A 174 -26.71 -3.17 27.02
N ALA A 175 -26.86 -2.37 28.09
CA ALA A 175 -26.05 -1.19 28.35
C ALA A 175 -24.57 -1.49 28.62
N ILE A 176 -24.26 -2.68 29.16
CA ILE A 176 -22.88 -3.12 29.44
C ILE A 176 -22.14 -3.61 28.19
N GLN A 177 -22.86 -3.93 27.12
CA GLN A 177 -22.24 -4.41 25.89
C GLN A 177 -21.36 -3.32 25.28
N LEU A 178 -20.23 -3.75 24.71
CA LEU A 178 -19.34 -2.85 23.99
C LEU A 178 -20.03 -2.37 22.72
N ASP A 179 -20.05 -1.05 22.51
CA ASP A 179 -20.53 -0.47 21.27
C ASP A 179 -19.45 -0.58 20.18
N GLU A 180 -19.68 -1.45 19.20
CA GLU A 180 -18.78 -1.66 18.07
C GLU A 180 -18.62 -0.38 17.22
N MET A 181 -19.59 0.54 17.23
CA MET A 181 -19.53 1.79 16.47
C MET A 181 -18.46 2.75 16.98
N LEU A 182 -18.03 2.61 18.23
CA LEU A 182 -16.94 3.42 18.80
C LEU A 182 -15.58 3.06 18.18
N ILE A 183 -15.42 1.84 17.67
CA ILE A 183 -14.17 1.36 17.08
C ILE A 183 -13.91 2.08 15.75
N GLY A 184 -12.80 2.81 15.65
CA GLY A 184 -12.42 3.54 14.45
C GLY A 184 -13.04 4.94 14.32
N THR A 185 -13.73 5.42 15.36
CA THR A 185 -14.19 6.81 15.40
C THR A 185 -13.00 7.78 15.32
N GLN A 186 -13.09 8.76 14.41
CA GLN A 186 -12.08 9.80 14.24
C GLN A 186 -12.62 11.15 14.69
N MET A 187 -11.94 11.77 15.67
CA MET A 187 -12.24 13.13 16.12
C MET A 187 -11.07 14.05 15.77
N LYS A 188 -11.38 15.22 15.22
CA LYS A 188 -10.39 16.27 14.97
C LYS A 188 -10.38 17.22 16.16
N GLY A 189 -9.19 17.60 16.62
CA GLY A 189 -9.03 18.58 17.69
C GLY A 189 -9.57 19.97 17.31
N PRO A 190 -9.82 20.84 18.30
CA PRO A 190 -10.27 22.20 18.03
C PRO A 190 -9.21 22.97 17.23
N THR A 191 -9.68 23.81 16.31
CA THR A 191 -8.83 24.72 15.54
C THR A 191 -8.70 26.06 16.27
N ALA A 192 -7.57 26.75 16.09
CA ALA A 192 -7.36 28.07 16.70
C ALA A 192 -8.38 29.12 16.23
N THR A 193 -8.90 28.96 15.01
CA THR A 193 -9.93 29.83 14.43
C THR A 193 -10.94 28.97 13.68
N PRO A 194 -12.25 29.21 13.83
CA PRO A 194 -13.27 28.44 13.10
C PRO A 194 -13.17 28.65 11.58
N PRO A 195 -13.68 27.71 10.78
CA PRO A 195 -13.62 27.80 9.32
C PRO A 195 -14.47 28.96 8.79
N ILE A 196 -13.93 29.69 7.82
CA ILE A 196 -14.62 30.80 7.15
C ILE A 196 -15.57 30.22 6.09
N LYS A 197 -16.85 30.59 6.15
CA LYS A 197 -17.86 30.16 5.18
C LYS A 197 -17.55 30.75 3.79
N GLY A 198 -17.52 29.91 2.76
CA GLY A 198 -17.29 30.34 1.37
C GLY A 198 -15.84 30.67 1.04
N TYR A 199 -14.88 30.29 1.88
CA TYR A 199 -13.47 30.41 1.55
C TYR A 199 -13.06 29.35 0.52
N PHE A 200 -12.63 29.80 -0.66
CA PHE A 200 -12.03 28.95 -1.68
C PHE A 200 -10.51 28.98 -1.51
N ALA A 201 -9.93 27.84 -1.14
CA ALA A 201 -8.48 27.69 -1.12
C ALA A 201 -7.94 27.84 -2.55
N LYS A 202 -6.74 28.43 -2.67
CA LYS A 202 -6.05 28.52 -3.96
C LYS A 202 -5.57 27.13 -4.39
N ASP A 203 -5.58 26.90 -5.69
CA ASP A 203 -5.09 25.64 -6.26
C ASP A 203 -3.59 25.45 -6.01
N GLY A 204 -3.19 24.22 -5.71
CA GLY A 204 -1.81 23.81 -5.49
C GLY A 204 -1.65 22.30 -5.64
N GLU A 205 -0.46 21.86 -6.03
CA GLU A 205 -0.12 20.43 -6.17
C GLU A 205 0.44 19.89 -4.84
N TYR A 206 -0.07 18.74 -4.40
CA TYR A 206 0.50 18.00 -3.27
C TYR A 206 1.45 16.93 -3.79
N ILE A 207 2.74 17.05 -3.48
CA ILE A 207 3.75 16.05 -3.80
C ILE A 207 4.12 15.33 -2.50
N ASP A 208 3.87 14.02 -2.45
CA ASP A 208 4.27 13.19 -1.32
C ASP A 208 5.79 13.00 -1.33
N THR A 209 6.46 13.56 -0.33
CA THR A 209 7.91 13.45 -0.14
C THR A 209 8.28 12.46 0.97
N THR A 210 7.37 11.54 1.35
CA THR A 210 7.66 10.53 2.36
C THR A 210 8.79 9.61 1.93
N LYS A 211 9.76 9.39 2.83
CA LYS A 211 10.90 8.51 2.56
C LYS A 211 10.46 7.06 2.61
N THR A 212 10.70 6.32 1.54
CA THR A 212 10.54 4.87 1.50
C THR A 212 11.79 4.18 2.04
N TYR A 213 11.61 3.18 2.89
CA TYR A 213 12.68 2.39 3.50
C TYR A 213 12.47 0.92 3.11
N ASP A 214 13.49 0.29 2.51
CA ASP A 214 13.52 -1.12 2.05
C ASP A 214 14.18 -2.08 3.04
#